data_AF-A0A7Z7YRD9-F1
#
_entry.id   AF-A0A7Z7YRD9-F1
#
_cell.length_a   1.000
_cell.length_b   1.000
_cell.length_c   1.000
_cell.angle_alpha   90.00
_cell.angle_beta   90.00
_cell.angle_gamma   90.00
#
_symmetry.space_group_name_H-M   'P 1'
#
loop_
_entity.id
_entity.type
_entity.pdbx_description
1 polymer ?
#
loop_
_entity_poly.entity_id
_entity_poly.type
_entity_poly.pdbx_seq_one_letter_code
_entity_poly.pdbx_strand_id
1 'polypeptide(L)' 'YKRGIYSGGIGYINCNQDLDFALAIRTMLIDDKEVHVESGCGVVYDSIPEKELRETQLKAKSLLEVTP' A
#
# COMPACT_ATOMS: atom_id res chain seq x y z
N TYR A 1 7.30 -12.77 -6.31
CA TYR A 1 6.96 -12.37 -4.94
C TYR A 1 5.46 -12.47 -4.75
N LYS A 2 4.99 -12.94 -3.58
CA LYS A 2 3.58 -12.82 -3.20
C LYS A 2 3.39 -11.43 -2.58
N ARG A 3 2.27 -10.76 -2.87
CA ARG A 3 1.96 -9.40 -2.35
C ARG A 3 1.75 -9.34 -0.82
N GLY A 4 1.69 -10.48 -0.13
CA GLY A 4 1.44 -10.50 1.31
C GLY A 4 0.15 -9.76 1.68
N ILE A 5 0.27 -8.76 2.56
CA ILE A 5 -0.85 -7.91 2.99
C ILE A 5 -1.23 -6.84 1.96
N TYR A 6 -0.32 -6.45 1.07
CA TYR A 6 -0.53 -5.35 0.12
C TYR A 6 -1.66 -5.67 -0.85
N SER A 7 -2.58 -4.72 -1.03
CA SER A 7 -3.84 -4.90 -1.77
C SER A 7 -4.85 -5.87 -1.12
N GLY A 8 -4.59 -6.32 0.11
CA GLY A 8 -5.56 -7.04 0.96
C GLY A 8 -6.43 -6.10 1.80
N GLY A 9 -7.08 -6.63 2.83
CA GLY A 9 -7.91 -5.86 3.76
C GLY A 9 -7.43 -5.99 5.20
N ILE A 10 -7.45 -4.89 5.97
CA ILE A 10 -7.18 -4.86 7.41
C ILE A 10 -8.41 -4.30 8.09
N GLY A 11 -8.91 -4.97 9.13
CA GLY A 11 -10.19 -4.64 9.72
C GLY A 11 -10.58 -5.57 10.85
N TYR A 12 -11.86 -5.54 11.21
CA TYR A 12 -12.42 -6.39 12.25
C TYR A 12 -13.77 -6.99 11.83
N ILE A 13 -14.10 -8.08 12.51
CA ILE A 13 -15.44 -8.68 12.54
C ILE A 13 -15.84 -8.74 14.01
N ASN A 14 -16.97 -8.14 14.34
CA ASN A 14 -17.47 -8.05 15.71
C ASN A 14 -18.49 -9.17 15.98
N CYS A 15 -18.69 -9.52 17.26
CA CYS A 15 -19.63 -10.56 17.68
C CYS A 15 -21.09 -10.22 17.35
N ASN A 16 -21.39 -8.93 17.15
CA ASN A 16 -22.68 -8.45 16.68
C ASN A 16 -22.84 -8.51 15.14
N GLN A 17 -21.88 -9.12 14.44
CA GLN A 17 -21.82 -9.28 12.98
C GLN A 17 -21.51 -7.99 12.20
N ASP A 18 -21.12 -6.91 12.86
CA ASP A 18 -20.56 -5.75 12.18
C ASP A 18 -19.16 -6.07 11.66
N LEU A 19 -18.86 -5.57 10.46
CA LEU A 19 -17.57 -5.75 9.82
C LEU A 19 -17.14 -4.43 9.16
N ASP A 20 -15.88 -4.07 9.38
CA ASP A 20 -15.25 -2.91 8.76
C ASP A 20 -13.82 -3.26 8.38
N PHE A 21 -13.47 -3.02 7.11
CA PHE A 21 -12.17 -3.34 6.54
C PHE A 21 -11.69 -2.20 5.65
N ALA A 22 -10.48 -1.73 5.91
CA ALA A 22 -9.77 -0.82 5.04
C ALA A 22 -8.87 -1.59 4.06
N LEU A 23 -8.69 -1.04 2.86
CA LEU A 23 -7.73 -1.56 1.90
C LEU A 23 -6.30 -1.34 2.44
N ALA A 24 -5.50 -2.40 2.49
CA ALA A 24 -4.11 -2.38 2.93
C ALA A 24 -3.18 -1.79 1.85
N ILE A 25 -3.34 -0.49 1.63
CA ILE A 25 -2.47 0.36 0.82
C ILE A 25 -1.93 1.48 1.69
N ARG A 26 -0.81 2.09 1.29
CA ARG A 26 -0.09 3.08 2.13
C ARG A 26 0.24 2.50 3.51
N THR A 27 0.68 1.24 3.53
CA THR A 27 1.01 0.49 4.75
C THR A 27 2.47 0.08 4.70
N MET A 28 3.14 0.07 5.85
CA MET A 28 4.48 -0.49 6.01
C MET A 28 4.39 -1.79 6.78
N LEU A 29 4.98 -2.86 6.25
CA LEU A 29 5.16 -4.11 6.99
C LEU A 29 6.54 -4.10 7.60
N ILE A 30 6.61 -4.09 8.92
CA ILE A 30 7.87 -4.07 9.67
C ILE A 30 8.09 -5.48 10.22
N ASP A 31 9.19 -6.10 9.82
CA ASP A 31 9.72 -7.31 10.44
C ASP A 31 10.99 -6.96 11.21
N ASP A 32 11.52 -7.88 12.02
CA ASP A 32 12.65 -7.63 12.94
C ASP A 32 13.91 -7.05 12.26
N LYS A 33 14.07 -7.24 10.94
CA LYS A 33 15.28 -6.86 10.19
C LYS A 33 15.04 -5.85 9.07
N GLU A 34 13.80 -5.67 8.62
CA GLU A 34 13.50 -4.92 7.41
C GLU A 34 12.09 -4.33 7.42
N VAL A 35 11.96 -3.21 6.71
CA VAL A 35 10.67 -2.56 6.45
C VAL A 35 10.33 -2.74 4.97
N HIS A 36 9.20 -3.39 4.71
CA HIS A 36 8.67 -3.57 3.37
C HIS A 36 7.61 -2.52 3.08
N VAL A 37 7.81 -1.77 1.99
CA VAL A 37 6.87 -0.77 1.49
C VAL A 37 6.52 -1.10 0.05
N GLU A 38 5.25 -1.42 -0.18
CA GLU A 38 4.73 -1.73 -1.51
C GLU A 38 3.83 -0.59 -2.01
N SER A 39 3.96 -0.27 -3.29
CA SER A 39 3.23 0.80 -3.96
C SER A 39 2.99 0.42 -5.42
N GLY A 40 1.95 0.99 -6.02
CA GLY A 40 1.51 0.68 -7.37
C GLY A 40 0.68 1.80 -7.96
N CYS A 41 0.43 1.68 -9.26
CA CYS A 41 -0.39 2.59 -10.05
C CYS A 41 -1.34 1.77 -10.93
N GLY A 42 -2.39 2.44 -11.41
CA GLY A 42 -3.32 1.87 -12.37
C GLY A 42 -2.87 2.22 -13.77
N VAL A 43 -2.49 1.23 -14.57
CA VAL A 43 -2.08 1.44 -15.96
C VAL A 43 -3.31 1.43 -16.87
N VAL A 44 -3.44 2.47 -17.69
CA VAL A 44 -4.48 2.61 -18.71
C VAL A 44 -3.86 2.71 -20.11
N TYR A 45 -4.69 2.78 -21.15
CA TYR A 45 -4.24 2.72 -22.55
C TYR A 45 -3.20 3.80 -22.92
N ASP A 46 -3.35 5.00 -22.37
CA ASP A 46 -2.52 6.18 -22.62
C ASP A 46 -1.50 6.46 -21.51
N SER A 47 -1.31 5.52 -20.58
CA SER A 47 -0.30 5.64 -19.52
C SER A 47 1.10 5.79 -20.10
N ILE A 48 1.89 6.67 -19.47
CA ILE A 48 3.29 6.92 -19.82
C ILE A 48 4.16 6.25 -18.76
N PRO A 49 4.99 5.23 -19.11
CA PRO A 49 5.74 4.44 -18.14
C PRO A 49 6.53 5.26 -17.10
N GLU A 50 7.15 6.36 -17.53
CA GLU A 50 7.93 7.23 -16.65
C GLU A 50 7.06 7.99 -15.64
N LYS A 51 5.84 8.37 -16.04
CA LYS A 51 4.87 9.02 -15.15
C LYS A 51 4.33 8.04 -14.12
N GLU A 52 4.00 6.83 -14.54
CA GLU A 52 3.52 5.75 -13.68
C GLU A 52 4.58 5.38 -12.63
N LEU A 53 5.84 5.23 -13.06
CA LEU A 53 6.96 4.98 -12.14
C LEU A 53 7.09 6.13 -11.12
N ARG A 54 7.04 7.38 -11.57
CA ARG A 54 7.10 8.55 -10.67
C ARG A 54 5.95 8.56 -9.67
N GLU A 55 4.74 8.20 -10.09
CA GLU A 55 3.58 8.08 -9.21
C GLU A 55 3.83 7.03 -8.12
N THR A 56 4.27 5.82 -8.51
CA THR A 56 4.53 4.75 -7.52
C THR A 56 5.60 5.14 -6.51
N GLN A 57 6.66 5.82 -6.96
CA GLN A 57 7.72 6.35 -6.10
C GLN A 57 7.18 7.41 -5.13
N LEU A 58 6.39 8.38 -5.60
CA LEU A 58 5.78 9.41 -4.75
C LEU A 58 4.85 8.80 -3.69
N LYS A 59 4.10 7.76 -4.06
CA LYS A 59 3.21 7.05 -3.15
C LYS A 59 3.98 6.32 -2.04
N ALA A 60 5.09 5.66 -2.38
CA ALA A 60 5.95 5.00 -1.39
C ALA A 60 6.70 6.02 -0.53
N LYS A 61 7.19 7.09 -1.15
CA LYS A 61 7.97 8.16 -0.51
C LYS A 61 7.24 8.80 0.68
N SER A 62 5.91 8.98 0.59
CA SER A 62 5.14 9.57 1.70
C SER A 62 5.16 8.74 2.99
N LEU A 63 5.50 7.45 2.93
CA LEU A 63 5.62 6.58 4.10
C LEU A 63 7.03 6.62 4.69
N LEU A 64 8.02 6.97 3.88
CA LEU A 64 9.44 6.95 4.23
C LEU A 64 9.92 8.32 4.72
N GLU A 65 9.31 9.41 4.26
CA GLU A 65 9.63 10.77 4.71
C GLU A 65 8.65 11.21 5.80
N VAL A 66 9.16 11.41 7.02
CA VAL A 66 8.48 12.15 8.08
C VAL A 66 9.03 13.57 8.05
N THR A 67 8.25 14.53 7.54
CA THR A 67 8.57 15.96 7.73
C THR A 67 7.99 16.38 9.09
N PRO A 68 8.79 16.94 10.02
CA PRO A 68 8.29 17.46 11.29
C PRO A 68 7.36 18.66 11.13
#